data_AF-A0A3M8EQP9-F1
#
_entry.id   AF-A0A3M8EQP9-F1
#
_cell.length_a   1.000
_cell.length_b   1.000
_cell.length_c   1.000
_cell.angle_alpha   90.00
_cell.angle_beta   90.00
_cell.angle_gamma   90.00
#
_symmetry.space_group_name_H-M   'P 1'
#
loop_
_entity.id
_entity.type
_entity.pdbx_description
1 polymer ?
#
loop_
_entity_poly.entity_id
_entity_poly.type
_entity_poly.pdbx_seq_one_letter_code
_entity_poly.pdbx_strand_id
1 'polypeptide(L)'
;MRNIRFLAFSLLLGASIVLGGQIACAGGSPPTEISWSVDLPANWLAPGVCAFPINVSVSGNAATIILPGNRSIITAPGQQAVVTNLADPSKSVQLNIPGTFHQTTKQNGDVVTVVTGRNLLGDPQAGFVLAIGTFSYIFDSSGNLIQPLTGKGKLNDVCAMIQ
;
A
#
# COMPACT_ATOMS: atom_id res chain seq x y z
N MET A 1 7.85 -27.76 7.41
CA MET A 1 6.73 -26.81 7.18
C MET A 1 7.29 -25.41 7.22
N ARG A 2 7.47 -24.78 6.05
CA ARG A 2 8.14 -23.49 5.90
C ARG A 2 7.10 -22.40 6.17
N ASN A 3 7.21 -21.71 7.30
CA ASN A 3 6.30 -20.63 7.67
C ASN A 3 6.41 -19.50 6.64
N ILE A 4 5.51 -19.47 5.66
CA ILE A 4 5.40 -18.40 4.67
C ILE A 4 4.83 -17.20 5.41
N ARG A 5 5.71 -16.26 5.76
CA ARG A 5 5.33 -14.96 6.30
C ARG A 5 4.61 -14.18 5.20
N PHE A 6 3.29 -14.05 5.29
CA PHE A 6 2.49 -13.24 4.38
C PHE A 6 2.72 -11.76 4.71
N LEU A 7 3.71 -11.17 4.04
CA LEU A 7 3.93 -9.73 4.03
C LEU A 7 2.91 -9.12 3.07
N ALA A 8 1.74 -8.70 3.57
CA ALA A 8 0.95 -7.74 2.82
C ALA A 8 1.76 -6.44 2.77
N PHE A 9 2.14 -6.03 1.57
CA PHE A 9 2.94 -4.84 1.34
C PHE A 9 1.98 -3.72 0.96
N SER A 10 1.79 -2.79 1.90
CA SER A 10 1.32 -1.46 1.53
C SER A 10 2.49 -0.76 0.86
N LEU A 11 2.36 -0.52 -0.45
CA LEU A 11 3.42 -0.01 -1.32
C LEU A 11 3.63 1.50 -1.13
N LEU A 12 3.75 1.92 0.13
CA LEU A 12 4.15 3.25 0.56
C LEU A 12 5.33 3.07 1.51
N LEU A 13 6.54 3.00 0.93
CA LEU A 13 7.75 3.26 1.70
C LEU A 13 7.80 4.74 2.06
N GLY A 14 7.08 5.12 3.10
CA GLY A 14 7.41 6.25 3.95
C GLY A 14 8.24 5.72 5.11
N ALA A 15 9.54 5.50 4.90
CA ALA A 15 10.46 5.15 5.98
C ALA A 15 10.60 6.35 6.93
N SER A 16 9.68 6.52 7.86
CA SER A 16 9.88 7.37 9.02
C SER A 16 10.47 6.50 10.13
N ILE A 17 11.79 6.46 10.21
CA ILE A 17 12.50 6.03 11.41
C ILE A 17 12.07 7.00 12.51
N VAL A 18 11.19 6.55 13.41
CA VAL A 18 10.77 7.33 14.58
C VAL A 18 11.91 7.30 15.58
N LEU A 19 12.85 8.25 15.47
CA LEU A 19 13.71 8.62 16.59
C LEU A 19 12.84 9.41 17.58
N GLY A 20 12.76 8.88 18.80
CA GLY A 20 11.84 9.35 19.82
C GLY A 20 12.03 10.82 20.19
N GLY A 21 10.89 11.46 20.48
CA GLY A 21 10.82 12.60 21.39
C GLY A 21 10.78 13.97 20.73
N GLN A 22 9.67 14.34 20.09
CA GLN A 22 9.22 15.74 20.04
C GLN A 22 7.69 15.80 20.12
N ILE A 23 7.18 16.58 21.07
CA ILE A 23 5.78 17.00 21.14
C ILE A 23 5.56 17.98 19.99
N ALA A 24 5.24 17.46 18.80
CA ALA A 24 4.90 18.27 17.65
C ALA A 24 3.42 18.64 17.70
N CYS A 25 3.10 19.92 17.56
CA CYS A 25 1.75 20.34 17.17
C CYS A 25 1.30 19.51 15.96
N ALA A 26 0.05 19.06 15.96
CA ALA A 26 -0.52 18.34 14.83
C ALA A 26 -0.38 19.21 13.56
N GLY A 27 0.52 18.82 12.66
CA GLY A 27 0.81 19.57 11.44
C GLY A 27 1.64 18.70 10.50
N GLY A 28 1.15 18.50 9.27
CA GLY A 28 1.91 17.83 8.21
C GLY A 28 2.81 18.83 7.48
N SER A 29 3.93 18.36 6.94
CA SER A 29 4.68 19.11 5.93
C SER A 29 3.88 19.15 4.62
N PRO A 30 4.07 20.17 3.75
CA PRO A 30 3.56 20.13 2.39
C PRO A 30 3.94 18.80 1.70
N PRO A 31 3.08 18.24 0.84
CA PRO A 31 3.42 17.06 0.06
C PRO A 31 4.69 17.29 -0.75
N THR A 32 5.59 16.30 -0.72
CA THR A 32 6.85 16.31 -1.48
C THR A 32 6.78 15.27 -2.59
N GLU A 33 7.49 15.53 -3.67
CA GLU A 33 7.59 14.60 -4.78
C GLU A 33 8.31 13.31 -4.35
N ILE A 34 7.77 12.18 -4.80
CA ILE A 34 8.36 10.86 -4.68
C ILE A 34 8.35 10.17 -6.04
N SER A 35 9.36 9.35 -6.29
CA SER A 35 9.44 8.48 -7.46
C SER A 35 10.23 7.24 -7.10
N TRP A 36 9.65 6.07 -7.32
CA TRP A 36 10.31 4.78 -7.11
C TRP A 36 9.77 3.73 -8.08
N SER A 37 10.54 2.69 -8.30
CA SER A 37 10.16 1.56 -9.14
C SER A 37 10.71 0.27 -8.55
N VAL A 38 9.94 -0.82 -8.67
CA VAL A 38 10.33 -2.14 -8.17
C VAL A 38 9.86 -3.24 -9.10
N ASP A 39 10.73 -4.22 -9.32
CA ASP A 39 10.40 -5.46 -10.03
C ASP A 39 9.95 -6.52 -9.01
N LEU A 40 8.79 -7.10 -9.26
CA LEU A 40 8.17 -8.12 -8.44
C LEU A 40 8.12 -9.43 -9.23
N PRO A 41 8.62 -10.55 -8.68
CA PRO A 41 8.57 -11.83 -9.36
C PRO A 41 7.12 -12.32 -9.51
N ALA A 42 6.90 -13.30 -10.39
CA ALA A 42 5.62 -13.98 -10.48
C ALA A 42 5.22 -14.60 -9.12
N ASN A 43 3.93 -14.52 -8.77
CA ASN A 43 3.38 -15.05 -7.52
C ASN A 43 4.02 -14.46 -6.24
N TRP A 44 4.58 -13.25 -6.31
CA TRP A 44 5.30 -12.62 -5.19
C TRP A 44 4.44 -12.48 -3.92
N LEU A 45 3.14 -12.22 -4.09
CA LEU A 45 2.22 -11.98 -2.97
C LEU A 45 1.63 -13.29 -2.43
N ALA A 46 1.14 -14.14 -3.33
CA ALA A 46 0.61 -15.47 -3.04
C ALA A 46 0.59 -16.30 -4.33
N PRO A 47 0.58 -17.65 -4.23
CA PRO A 47 0.37 -18.51 -5.39
C PRO A 47 -0.90 -18.12 -6.16
N GLY A 48 -0.78 -17.86 -7.46
CA GLY A 48 -1.88 -17.46 -8.33
C GLY A 48 -2.11 -15.94 -8.45
N VAL A 49 -1.48 -15.11 -7.60
CA VAL A 49 -1.55 -13.65 -7.73
C VAL A 49 -0.45 -13.16 -8.65
N CYS A 50 -0.82 -12.61 -9.81
CA CYS A 50 0.12 -12.22 -10.89
C CYS A 50 1.04 -13.40 -11.29
N ALA A 51 0.57 -14.25 -12.21
CA ALA A 51 1.31 -15.44 -12.66
C ALA A 51 2.59 -15.14 -13.49
N PHE A 52 2.94 -13.86 -13.67
CA PHE A 52 4.09 -13.36 -14.42
C PHE A 52 4.77 -12.26 -13.61
N PRO A 53 6.08 -12.00 -13.85
CA PRO A 53 6.79 -10.90 -13.21
C PRO A 53 6.21 -9.55 -13.65
N ILE A 54 6.15 -8.59 -12.72
CA ILE A 54 5.64 -7.23 -12.99
C ILE A 54 6.64 -6.17 -12.50
N ASN A 55 6.68 -5.03 -13.18
CA ASN A 55 7.26 -3.81 -12.65
C ASN A 55 6.14 -2.92 -12.12
N VAL A 56 6.36 -2.32 -10.95
CA VAL A 56 5.49 -1.29 -10.38
C VAL A 56 6.32 -0.03 -10.21
N SER A 57 5.98 1.00 -10.99
CA SER A 57 6.59 2.33 -10.91
C SER A 57 5.57 3.31 -10.37
N VAL A 58 5.93 4.09 -9.35
CA VAL A 58 5.03 5.05 -8.70
C VAL A 58 5.71 6.41 -8.64
N SER A 59 4.96 7.44 -8.99
CA SER A 59 5.41 8.83 -8.95
C SER A 59 4.28 9.78 -8.51
N GLY A 60 4.64 11.00 -8.11
CA GLY A 60 3.72 12.05 -7.68
C GLY A 60 4.10 12.59 -6.32
N ASN A 61 3.15 13.11 -5.56
CA ASN A 61 3.43 13.68 -4.24
C ASN A 61 2.89 12.81 -3.12
N ALA A 62 3.62 12.78 -2.00
CA ALA A 62 3.16 12.17 -0.77
C ALA A 62 3.45 13.08 0.43
N ALA A 63 2.60 13.01 1.44
CA ALA A 63 2.83 13.62 2.74
C ALA A 63 2.43 12.66 3.85
N THR A 64 3.10 12.78 5.00
CA THR A 64 2.67 12.13 6.24
C THR A 64 2.28 13.21 7.25
N ILE A 65 1.08 13.10 7.78
CA ILE A 65 0.54 13.96 8.84
C ILE A 65 0.53 13.14 10.12
N ILE A 66 1.35 13.55 11.10
CA ILE A 66 1.35 12.92 12.42
C ILE A 66 0.25 13.56 13.27
N LEU A 67 -0.58 12.71 13.87
CA LEU A 67 -1.71 13.11 14.70
C LEU A 67 -1.48 12.64 16.16
N PRO A 68 -2.10 13.30 17.15
CA PRO A 68 -2.04 12.85 18.53
C PRO A 68 -2.56 11.42 18.70
N GLY A 69 -1.94 10.65 19.60
CA GLY A 69 -2.39 9.31 19.98
C GLY A 69 -1.99 8.20 19.01
N ASN A 70 -0.72 8.17 18.57
CA ASN A 70 -0.16 7.13 17.69
C ASN A 70 -0.92 6.95 16.37
N ARG A 71 -1.41 8.07 15.83
CA ARG A 71 -2.14 8.12 14.57
C ARG A 71 -1.32 8.86 13.52
N SER A 72 -1.42 8.42 12.29
CA SER A 72 -0.88 9.13 11.14
C SER A 72 -1.83 9.05 9.97
N ILE A 73 -1.73 10.04 9.08
CA ILE A 73 -2.41 10.05 7.79
C ILE A 73 -1.35 10.17 6.72
N ILE A 74 -1.32 9.24 5.77
CA ILE A 74 -0.51 9.34 4.56
C ILE A 74 -1.42 9.77 3.43
N THR A 75 -1.13 10.91 2.82
CA THR A 75 -1.85 11.43 1.66
C THR A 75 -0.97 11.33 0.42
N ALA A 76 -1.60 11.09 -0.73
CA ALA A 76 -0.89 10.86 -1.99
C ALA A 76 -1.42 11.74 -3.14
N PRO A 77 -1.47 13.08 -2.99
CA PRO A 77 -2.11 13.95 -3.98
C PRO A 77 -1.41 13.84 -5.35
N GLY A 78 -2.20 13.53 -6.38
CA GLY A 78 -1.71 13.40 -7.75
C GLY A 78 -0.80 12.18 -7.99
N GLN A 79 -0.73 11.24 -7.04
CA GLN A 79 0.09 10.03 -7.19
C GLN A 79 -0.47 9.11 -8.29
N GLN A 80 0.44 8.53 -9.06
CA GLN A 80 0.17 7.61 -10.16
C GLN A 80 1.06 6.38 -10.04
N ALA A 81 0.57 5.25 -10.54
CA ALA A 81 1.31 4.02 -10.70
C ALA A 81 1.27 3.57 -12.17
N VAL A 82 2.39 3.09 -12.68
CA VAL A 82 2.47 2.32 -13.92
C VAL A 82 2.81 0.90 -13.53
N VAL A 83 1.96 -0.05 -13.92
CA VAL A 83 2.20 -1.47 -13.71
C VAL A 83 2.42 -2.11 -15.08
N THR A 84 3.56 -2.78 -15.24
CA THR A 84 3.99 -3.37 -16.51
C THR A 84 4.22 -4.87 -16.34
N ASN A 85 3.73 -5.68 -17.26
CA ASN A 85 4.08 -7.09 -17.34
C ASN A 85 5.50 -7.22 -17.91
N LEU A 86 6.43 -7.79 -17.12
CA LEU A 86 7.82 -7.93 -17.55
C LEU A 86 8.03 -9.06 -18.57
N ALA A 87 7.09 -10.00 -18.69
CA ALA A 87 7.11 -11.02 -19.72
C ALA A 87 6.58 -10.52 -21.08
N ASP A 88 5.71 -9.50 -21.06
CA ASP A 88 5.23 -8.80 -22.26
C ASP A 88 5.09 -7.29 -21.98
N PRO A 89 6.16 -6.50 -22.20
CA PRO A 89 6.17 -5.07 -21.87
C PRO A 89 5.16 -4.22 -22.65
N SER A 90 4.54 -4.76 -23.71
CA SER A 90 3.43 -4.07 -24.39
C SER A 90 2.16 -4.01 -23.52
N LYS A 91 2.08 -4.86 -22.49
CA LYS A 91 0.98 -4.92 -21.54
C LYS A 91 1.31 -4.13 -20.30
N SER A 92 0.76 -2.92 -20.23
CA SER A 92 0.90 -2.02 -19.09
C SER A 92 -0.40 -1.28 -18.82
N VAL A 93 -0.55 -0.84 -17.57
CA VAL A 93 -1.67 0.00 -17.15
C VAL A 93 -1.18 1.15 -16.30
N GLN A 94 -1.67 2.35 -16.59
CA GLN A 94 -1.46 3.55 -15.79
C GLN A 94 -2.66 3.78 -14.87
N LEU A 95 -2.41 3.93 -13.57
CA LEU A 95 -3.41 4.01 -12.52
C LEU A 95 -3.21 5.29 -11.72
N ASN A 96 -4.24 6.13 -11.63
CA ASN A 96 -4.25 7.25 -10.68
C ASN A 96 -4.58 6.70 -9.29
N ILE A 97 -3.74 6.98 -8.29
CA ILE A 97 -3.86 6.43 -6.93
C ILE A 97 -3.82 7.53 -5.84
N PRO A 98 -4.69 8.55 -5.89
CA PRO A 98 -4.69 9.67 -4.95
C PRO A 98 -5.26 9.33 -3.55
N GLY A 99 -5.32 8.05 -3.20
CA GLY A 99 -5.92 7.59 -1.96
C GLY A 99 -5.17 8.05 -0.72
N THR A 100 -5.76 7.73 0.43
CA THR A 100 -5.26 8.13 1.74
C THR A 100 -5.23 6.92 2.67
N PHE A 101 -4.20 6.85 3.50
CA PHE A 101 -4.02 5.80 4.50
C PHE A 101 -4.12 6.44 5.89
N HIS A 102 -5.08 5.99 6.69
CA HIS A 102 -5.23 6.37 8.08
C HIS A 102 -4.69 5.23 8.93
N GLN A 103 -3.57 5.44 9.61
CA GLN A 103 -2.93 4.44 10.44
C GLN A 103 -3.13 4.76 11.91
N THR A 104 -3.38 3.73 12.70
CA THR A 104 -3.42 3.80 14.17
C THR A 104 -2.61 2.65 14.73
N THR A 105 -1.56 2.95 15.50
CA THR A 105 -0.80 1.94 16.23
C THR A 105 -1.41 1.76 17.62
N LYS A 106 -1.93 0.56 17.88
CA LYS A 106 -2.53 0.17 19.16
C LYS A 106 -1.46 -0.05 20.23
N GLN A 107 -1.88 -0.13 21.49
CA GLN A 107 -0.97 -0.39 22.63
C GLN A 107 -0.23 -1.73 22.52
N ASN A 108 -0.83 -2.75 21.90
CA ASN A 108 -0.21 -4.05 21.65
C ASN A 108 0.74 -4.06 20.43
N GLY A 109 0.91 -2.91 19.77
CA GLY A 109 1.74 -2.74 18.58
C GLY A 109 1.05 -3.09 17.27
N ASP A 110 -0.22 -3.51 17.28
CA ASP A 110 -0.97 -3.73 16.04
C ASP A 110 -1.15 -2.40 15.30
N VAL A 111 -1.00 -2.44 13.98
CA VAL A 111 -1.23 -1.30 13.10
C VAL A 111 -2.53 -1.50 12.35
N VAL A 112 -3.56 -0.76 12.74
CA VAL A 112 -4.82 -0.67 11.99
C VAL A 112 -4.63 0.35 10.88
N THR A 113 -4.86 -0.08 9.65
CA THR A 113 -4.84 0.83 8.50
C THR A 113 -6.22 0.86 7.86
N VAL A 114 -6.78 2.06 7.73
CA VAL A 114 -7.99 2.33 6.94
C VAL A 114 -7.57 3.11 5.71
N VAL A 115 -7.84 2.55 4.54
CA VAL A 115 -7.54 3.17 3.25
C VAL A 115 -8.81 3.74 2.65
N THR A 116 -8.73 4.95 2.12
CA THR A 116 -9.86 5.67 1.52
C THR A 116 -9.50 6.17 0.12
N GLY A 117 -10.49 6.26 -0.76
CA GLY A 117 -10.30 6.71 -2.14
C GLY A 117 -9.77 5.59 -3.04
N ARG A 118 -8.86 5.92 -3.94
CA ARG A 118 -8.31 5.00 -4.95
C ARG A 118 -6.85 4.66 -4.61
N ASN A 119 -6.61 3.39 -4.28
CA ASN A 119 -5.32 2.90 -3.76
C ASN A 119 -4.90 1.64 -4.52
N LEU A 120 -3.60 1.49 -4.78
CA LEU A 120 -3.00 0.24 -5.25
C LEU A 120 -2.55 -0.57 -4.04
N LEU A 121 -3.09 -1.77 -3.86
CA LEU A 121 -2.90 -2.59 -2.66
C LEU A 121 -2.55 -4.03 -3.03
N GLY A 122 -1.72 -4.67 -2.20
CA GLY A 122 -1.53 -6.13 -2.21
C GLY A 122 -2.17 -6.75 -0.98
N ASP A 123 -3.07 -7.71 -1.18
CA ASP A 123 -3.63 -8.57 -0.14
C ASP A 123 -3.56 -10.06 -0.56
N PRO A 124 -3.13 -11.00 0.32
CA PRO A 124 -3.03 -12.42 -0.02
C PRO A 124 -4.37 -13.08 -0.43
N GLN A 125 -5.51 -12.54 -0.01
CA GLN A 125 -6.83 -13.05 -0.35
C GLN A 125 -7.45 -12.31 -1.52
N ALA A 126 -7.33 -10.98 -1.58
CA ALA A 126 -7.91 -10.16 -2.64
C ALA A 126 -7.01 -10.03 -3.88
N GLY A 127 -5.73 -10.35 -3.78
CA GLY A 127 -4.73 -10.24 -4.84
C GLY A 127 -4.08 -8.86 -4.91
N PHE A 128 -3.54 -8.53 -6.10
CA PHE A 128 -2.98 -7.21 -6.39
C PHE A 128 -4.03 -6.35 -7.07
N VAL A 129 -4.56 -5.37 -6.34
CA VAL A 129 -5.82 -4.72 -6.68
C VAL A 129 -5.72 -3.19 -6.65
N LEU A 130 -6.46 -2.58 -7.57
CA LEU A 130 -6.84 -1.19 -7.48
C LEU A 130 -8.15 -1.08 -6.68
N ALA A 131 -8.00 -0.77 -5.39
CA ALA A 131 -9.11 -0.60 -4.48
C ALA A 131 -9.69 0.82 -4.59
N ILE A 132 -11.00 0.93 -4.82
CA ILE A 132 -11.75 2.19 -4.90
C ILE A 132 -12.87 2.17 -3.86
N GLY A 133 -12.72 2.92 -2.78
CA GLY A 133 -13.71 2.97 -1.71
C GLY A 133 -13.06 3.14 -0.34
N THR A 134 -13.59 2.44 0.66
CA THR A 134 -13.06 2.43 2.03
C THR A 134 -12.82 1.00 2.46
N PHE A 135 -11.55 0.68 2.71
CA PHE A 135 -11.13 -0.64 3.15
C PHE A 135 -10.24 -0.54 4.39
N SER A 136 -10.08 -1.65 5.09
CA SER A 136 -9.22 -1.75 6.26
C SER A 136 -8.50 -3.09 6.30
N TYR A 137 -7.29 -3.07 6.85
CA TYR A 137 -6.50 -4.24 7.17
C TYR A 137 -5.69 -3.97 8.44
N ILE A 138 -5.23 -5.03 9.09
CA ILE A 138 -4.49 -4.94 10.34
C ILE A 138 -3.25 -5.82 10.26
N PHE A 139 -2.11 -5.23 10.59
CA PHE A 139 -0.88 -5.95 10.88
C PHE A 139 -0.68 -6.07 12.38
N ASP A 140 -0.20 -7.22 12.84
CA ASP A 140 0.31 -7.35 14.21
C ASP A 140 1.68 -6.65 14.36
N SER A 141 2.17 -6.58 15.59
CA SER A 141 3.48 -6.00 15.90
C SER A 141 4.68 -6.72 15.28
N SER A 142 4.48 -7.93 14.75
CA SER A 142 5.50 -8.71 14.03
C SER A 142 5.41 -8.53 12.51
N GLY A 143 4.48 -7.70 12.02
CA GLY A 143 4.25 -7.45 10.60
C GLY A 143 3.44 -8.53 9.89
N ASN A 144 2.75 -9.41 10.61
CA ASN A 144 1.85 -10.39 9.99
C ASN A 144 0.47 -9.76 9.78
N LEU A 145 -0.12 -10.02 8.62
CA LEU A 145 -1.50 -9.63 8.34
C LEU A 145 -2.47 -10.49 9.17
N ILE A 146 -3.11 -9.89 10.16
CA ILE A 146 -4.08 -10.57 11.05
C ILE A 146 -5.54 -10.25 10.69
N GLN A 147 -5.76 -9.18 9.93
CA GLN A 147 -7.04 -8.89 9.29
C GLN A 147 -6.78 -8.57 7.81
N PRO A 148 -7.25 -9.41 6.87
CA PRO A 148 -7.14 -9.12 5.46
C PRO A 148 -7.98 -7.92 5.06
N LEU A 149 -7.77 -7.47 3.82
CA LEU A 149 -8.47 -6.34 3.24
C LEU A 149 -10.00 -6.55 3.29
N THR A 150 -10.68 -5.72 4.07
CA THR A 150 -12.13 -5.78 4.27
C THR A 150 -12.73 -4.38 4.16
N GLY A 151 -13.90 -4.24 3.57
CA GLY A 151 -14.49 -2.91 3.39
C GLY A 151 -15.59 -2.84 2.35
N LYS A 152 -15.90 -1.60 1.95
CA LYS A 152 -16.92 -1.28 0.95
C LYS A 152 -16.28 -0.53 -0.21
N GLY A 153 -16.52 -1.01 -1.43
CA GLY A 153 -15.99 -0.39 -2.63
C GLY A 153 -15.86 -1.39 -3.77
N LYS A 154 -15.01 -1.05 -4.75
CA LYS A 154 -14.64 -1.91 -5.86
C LYS A 154 -13.18 -2.33 -5.71
N LEU A 155 -12.90 -3.59 -6.00
CA LEU A 155 -11.56 -4.13 -6.15
C LEU A 155 -11.41 -4.54 -7.61
N ASN A 156 -10.46 -3.93 -8.32
CA ASN A 156 -10.16 -4.30 -9.69
C ASN A 156 -8.83 -5.04 -9.71
N ASP A 157 -8.81 -6.25 -10.25
CA ASP A 157 -7.59 -7.05 -10.41
C ASP A 157 -6.66 -6.34 -11.40
N VAL A 158 -5.50 -5.92 -10.92
CA VAL A 158 -4.49 -5.21 -11.73
C VAL A 158 -3.73 -6.19 -12.60
N CYS A 159 -3.50 -7.42 -12.14
CA CYS A 159 -2.84 -8.46 -12.93
C CYS A 159 -3.69 -8.78 -14.18
N ALA A 160 -5.01 -8.85 -14.05
CA ALA A 160 -5.92 -9.09 -15.17
C ALA A 160 -5.92 -7.95 -16.22
N MET A 161 -5.53 -6.72 -15.84
CA MET A 161 -5.46 -5.58 -16.78
C MET A 161 -4.24 -5.63 -17.70
N ILE A 162 -3.23 -6.43 -17.36
CA ILE A 162 -1.93 -6.51 -18.05
C ILE A 162 -1.58 -7.94 -18.47
N GLN A 163 -2.61 -8.79 -18.59
CA GLN A 163 -2.50 -10.21 -18.92
C GLN A 163 -2.37 -10.50 -20.40
#